data_AF-A0A7X8XDV6-F1
#
_entry.id   AF-A0A7X8XDV6-F1
#
_cell.length_a   1.000
_cell.length_b   1.000
_cell.length_c   1.000
_cell.angle_alpha   90.00
_cell.angle_beta   90.00
_cell.angle_gamma   90.00
#
_symmetry.space_group_name_H-M   'P 1'
#
loop_
_entity.id
_entity.type
_entity.pdbx_description
1 polymer ?
#
loop_
_entity_poly.entity_id
_entity_poly.type
_entity_poly.pdbx_seq_one_letter_code
_entity_poly.pdbx_strand_id
1 'polypeptide(L)'
;MIYPVVLEKLYENMDEATVGQWLFSPGDKVCKGDILVQLIADKMSAEIAAPADGILAEVLVPEKSVVPYGVVLGVITDAGESSWDSASFRQSNRERIENHQKQTSLNLELLSEQPARPKDSDTPPPRLKAAPAARIFARNAGVDLQAVADFCGKELIHRKDVEEYIAAQEKTAAKVEVAPQQKSARRVVLVTGASGGIGLAAAEKLALAGYDLALQYHAHAERLAAIQERCRQAGASVRLFEADLLQPGASAKLVQQVLEAFGRIEVLVCCAGILDDAPVAFMSDEQWSRVLQLNLTVPFELTRAVAMPMSRQKWGRLIYLASDAGRMGSANRANYAAAKEGLLGFSRSVARELAGLGVTANALCPGFIDTAMTAVIPERRRQELFKGIPLRRFGTPEEVASLIVFLASDAASYITGQQFSVDGGLFMG
;
A
#
# COMPACT_ATOMS: atom_id res chain seq x y z
N MET A 1 -21.03 39.53 -17.84
CA MET A 1 -21.04 38.11 -18.22
C MET A 1 -20.98 37.25 -16.96
N ILE A 2 -21.62 36.08 -16.99
CA ILE A 2 -21.73 35.17 -15.85
C ILE A 2 -20.90 33.92 -16.13
N TYR A 3 -19.99 33.56 -15.22
CA TYR A 3 -19.15 32.38 -15.33
C TYR A 3 -19.41 31.45 -14.13
N PRO A 4 -20.17 30.36 -14.31
CA PRO A 4 -20.44 29.41 -13.25
C PRO A 4 -19.19 28.55 -12.95
N VAL A 5 -18.89 28.39 -11.67
CA VAL A 5 -17.84 27.49 -11.19
C VAL A 5 -18.50 26.14 -10.91
N VAL A 6 -18.35 25.19 -11.83
CA VAL A 6 -19.07 23.89 -11.79
C VAL A 6 -18.16 22.79 -11.26
N LEU A 7 -18.70 21.90 -10.41
CA LEU A 7 -18.04 20.66 -10.06
C LEU A 7 -18.04 19.71 -11.26
N GLU A 8 -16.95 19.63 -11.99
CA GLU A 8 -16.80 18.68 -13.09
C GLU A 8 -16.45 17.28 -12.59
N LYS A 9 -16.68 16.26 -13.42
CA LYS A 9 -16.34 14.88 -13.09
C LYS A 9 -14.82 14.71 -13.11
N LEU A 10 -14.21 14.47 -11.94
CA LEU A 10 -12.75 14.40 -11.81
C LEU A 10 -12.16 13.05 -12.27
N TYR A 11 -12.94 11.97 -12.21
CA TYR A 11 -12.58 10.63 -12.69
C TYR A 11 -13.83 9.79 -13.00
N GLU A 12 -13.64 8.70 -13.74
CA GLU A 12 -14.71 7.89 -14.36
C GLU A 12 -15.82 7.44 -13.39
N ASN A 13 -15.47 7.16 -12.12
CA ASN A 13 -16.41 6.66 -11.11
C ASN A 13 -16.63 7.66 -9.96
N MET A 14 -16.49 8.97 -10.19
CA MET A 14 -16.82 9.99 -9.20
C MET A 14 -18.32 10.31 -9.22
N ASP A 15 -19.00 10.12 -8.09
CA ASP A 15 -20.41 10.46 -7.94
C ASP A 15 -20.62 11.78 -7.19
N GLU A 16 -19.78 12.07 -6.18
CA GLU A 16 -19.83 13.26 -5.34
C GLU A 16 -18.45 13.72 -4.87
N ALA A 17 -18.37 14.97 -4.39
CA ALA A 17 -17.19 15.52 -3.74
C ALA A 17 -17.58 16.39 -2.53
N THR A 18 -16.70 16.45 -1.54
CA THR A 18 -16.80 17.37 -0.41
C THR A 18 -16.14 18.70 -0.76
N VAL A 19 -16.85 19.81 -0.57
CA VAL A 19 -16.31 21.16 -0.73
C VAL A 19 -15.36 21.46 0.42
N GLY A 20 -14.11 21.71 0.11
CA GLY A 20 -13.06 22.11 1.04
C GLY A 20 -13.11 23.62 1.32
N GLN A 21 -11.94 24.21 1.58
CA GLN A 21 -11.84 25.62 1.92
C GLN A 21 -11.97 26.51 0.67
N TRP A 22 -12.76 27.58 0.77
CA TRP A 22 -12.75 28.67 -0.21
C TRP A 22 -11.60 29.64 0.08
N LEU A 23 -10.81 29.95 -0.94
CA LEU A 23 -9.67 30.87 -0.84
C LEU A 23 -10.07 32.34 -1.07
N PHE A 24 -11.27 32.56 -1.60
CA PHE A 24 -11.84 33.87 -1.88
C PHE A 24 -13.24 33.99 -1.26
N SER A 25 -13.59 35.20 -0.84
CA SER A 25 -14.92 35.54 -0.32
C SER A 25 -15.78 36.21 -1.40
N PRO A 26 -17.12 36.12 -1.31
CA PRO A 26 -17.99 36.90 -2.18
C PRO A 26 -17.66 38.40 -2.13
N GLY A 27 -17.46 39.00 -3.30
CA GLY A 27 -17.01 40.38 -3.49
C GLY A 27 -15.52 40.52 -3.84
N ASP A 28 -14.72 39.46 -3.68
CA ASP A 28 -13.30 39.50 -4.05
C ASP A 28 -13.10 39.45 -5.57
N LYS A 29 -12.07 40.17 -6.04
CA LYS A 29 -11.61 40.08 -7.43
C LYS A 29 -10.78 38.83 -7.62
N VAL A 30 -11.03 38.13 -8.71
CA VAL A 30 -10.35 36.89 -9.10
C VAL A 30 -9.85 37.01 -10.54
N CYS A 31 -8.67 36.46 -10.79
CA CYS A 31 -8.09 36.33 -12.12
C CYS A 31 -8.28 34.89 -12.63
N LYS A 32 -8.44 34.73 -13.94
CA LYS A 32 -8.52 33.42 -14.58
C LYS A 32 -7.30 32.58 -14.20
N GLY A 33 -7.54 31.38 -13.67
CA GLY A 33 -6.49 30.49 -13.17
C GLY A 33 -6.26 30.57 -11.66
N ASP A 34 -6.79 31.57 -10.95
CA ASP A 34 -6.71 31.63 -9.49
C ASP A 34 -7.45 30.46 -8.86
N ILE A 35 -6.83 29.77 -7.90
CA ILE A 35 -7.46 28.66 -7.20
C ILE A 35 -8.54 29.21 -6.27
N LEU A 36 -9.79 28.82 -6.50
CA LEU A 36 -10.94 29.32 -5.76
C LEU A 36 -11.29 28.45 -4.57
N VAL A 37 -11.32 27.13 -4.79
CA VAL A 37 -11.82 26.17 -3.81
C VAL A 37 -11.14 24.82 -3.99
N GLN A 38 -10.82 24.20 -2.86
CA GLN A 38 -10.35 22.82 -2.83
C GLN A 38 -11.55 21.88 -2.77
N LEU A 39 -11.47 20.74 -3.44
CA LEU A 39 -12.43 19.65 -3.40
C LEU A 39 -11.76 18.38 -2.91
N ILE A 40 -12.50 17.60 -2.14
CA ILE A 40 -12.05 16.30 -1.62
C ILE A 40 -13.06 15.25 -2.06
N ALA A 41 -12.65 14.38 -2.99
CA ALA A 41 -13.42 13.23 -3.42
C ALA A 41 -12.79 11.93 -2.87
N ASP A 42 -13.45 10.77 -3.05
CA ASP A 42 -13.02 9.51 -2.43
C ASP A 42 -11.62 9.03 -2.87
N LYS A 43 -11.17 9.40 -4.08
CA LYS A 43 -9.88 8.97 -4.66
C LYS A 43 -8.82 10.05 -4.73
N MET A 44 -9.21 11.33 -4.68
CA MET A 44 -8.28 12.44 -4.86
C MET A 44 -8.84 13.75 -4.32
N SER A 45 -7.94 14.68 -4.02
CA SER A 45 -8.25 16.09 -3.88
C SER A 45 -8.01 16.82 -5.20
N ALA A 46 -8.86 17.77 -5.54
CA ALA A 46 -8.71 18.64 -6.70
C ALA A 46 -8.85 20.10 -6.29
N GLU A 47 -8.31 21.00 -7.10
CA GLU A 47 -8.43 22.44 -6.92
C GLU A 47 -9.16 23.00 -8.14
N ILE A 48 -10.21 23.80 -7.91
CA ILE A 48 -10.92 24.47 -8.99
C ILE A 48 -10.38 25.88 -9.17
N ALA A 49 -9.91 26.15 -10.37
CA ALA A 49 -9.44 27.47 -10.78
C ALA A 49 -10.59 28.33 -11.33
N ALA A 50 -10.44 29.66 -11.21
CA ALA A 50 -11.37 30.61 -11.79
C ALA A 50 -11.41 30.49 -13.33
N PRO A 51 -12.59 30.28 -13.94
CA PRO A 51 -12.71 30.14 -15.39
C PRO A 51 -12.48 31.44 -16.18
N ALA A 52 -12.63 32.59 -15.53
CA ALA A 52 -12.50 33.92 -16.12
C ALA A 52 -12.10 34.96 -15.06
N ASP A 53 -11.59 36.10 -15.53
CA ASP A 53 -11.39 37.29 -14.70
C ASP A 53 -12.74 37.86 -14.26
N GLY A 54 -12.85 38.33 -13.02
CA GLY A 54 -14.07 38.96 -12.55
C GLY A 54 -14.14 39.16 -11.04
N ILE A 55 -15.36 39.21 -10.51
CA ILE A 55 -15.65 39.25 -9.08
C ILE A 55 -16.37 37.95 -8.72
N LEU A 56 -15.92 37.25 -7.67
CA LEU A 56 -16.66 36.14 -7.09
C LEU A 56 -17.96 36.69 -6.49
N ALA A 57 -19.07 36.60 -7.21
CA ALA A 57 -20.32 37.24 -6.83
C ALA A 57 -20.99 36.51 -5.66
N GLU A 58 -20.95 35.18 -5.65
CA GLU A 58 -21.57 34.37 -4.61
C GLU A 58 -20.95 32.97 -4.53
N VAL A 59 -20.89 32.45 -3.31
CA VAL A 59 -20.65 31.04 -3.01
C VAL A 59 -22.01 30.37 -2.79
N LEU A 60 -22.36 29.44 -3.68
CA LEU A 60 -23.64 28.74 -3.66
C LEU A 60 -23.61 27.48 -2.80
N VAL A 61 -22.42 26.90 -2.62
CA VAL A 61 -22.21 25.69 -1.81
C VAL A 61 -21.16 25.98 -0.72
N PRO A 62 -21.54 25.93 0.58
CA PRO A 62 -20.61 26.22 1.66
C PRO A 62 -19.59 25.10 1.85
N GLU A 63 -18.48 25.43 2.51
CA GLU A 63 -17.47 24.47 2.93
C GLU A 63 -18.09 23.30 3.70
N LYS A 64 -17.46 22.12 3.60
CA LYS A 64 -17.88 20.85 4.20
C LYS A 64 -19.19 20.26 3.66
N SER A 65 -19.79 20.88 2.65
CA SER A 65 -20.94 20.28 1.95
C SER A 65 -20.48 19.14 1.04
N VAL A 66 -21.24 18.05 1.01
CA VAL A 66 -21.06 16.96 0.04
C VAL A 66 -22.07 17.16 -1.09
N VAL A 67 -21.59 17.26 -2.33
CA VAL A 67 -22.43 17.54 -3.50
C VAL A 67 -22.07 16.65 -4.69
N PRO A 68 -23.05 16.24 -5.51
CA PRO A 68 -22.79 15.47 -6.73
C PRO A 68 -22.12 16.30 -7.81
N TYR A 69 -21.46 15.64 -8.76
CA TYR A 69 -20.92 16.35 -9.92
C TYR A 69 -22.02 17.06 -10.74
N GLY A 70 -21.63 18.15 -11.40
CA GLY A 70 -22.52 19.02 -12.16
C GLY A 70 -23.23 20.09 -11.31
N VAL A 71 -22.97 20.17 -10.00
CA VAL A 71 -23.43 21.26 -9.14
C VAL A 71 -22.59 22.51 -9.34
N VAL A 72 -23.22 23.68 -9.36
CA VAL A 72 -22.54 24.98 -9.42
C VAL A 72 -22.13 25.40 -8.01
N LEU A 73 -20.83 25.50 -7.75
CA LEU A 73 -20.26 25.78 -6.45
C LEU A 73 -20.29 27.29 -6.12
N GLY A 74 -20.07 28.13 -7.11
CA GLY A 74 -20.06 29.58 -7.01
C GLY A 74 -20.16 30.25 -8.38
N VAL A 75 -20.28 31.58 -8.41
CA VAL A 75 -20.48 32.34 -9.64
C VAL A 75 -19.55 33.54 -9.68
N ILE A 76 -18.88 33.73 -10.82
CA ILE A 76 -18.07 34.92 -11.11
C ILE A 76 -18.84 35.81 -12.09
N THR A 77 -18.85 37.11 -11.84
CA THR A 77 -19.43 38.12 -12.74
C THR A 77 -18.40 39.18 -13.14
N ASP A 78 -18.67 39.92 -14.21
CA ASP A 78 -17.83 41.06 -14.58
C ASP A 78 -17.95 42.19 -13.52
N ALA A 79 -16.89 42.99 -13.40
CA ALA A 79 -16.85 44.08 -12.43
C ALA A 79 -17.97 45.12 -12.66
N GLY A 80 -18.98 45.12 -11.78
CA GLY A 80 -20.10 46.07 -11.80
C GLY A 80 -21.48 45.45 -12.06
N GLU A 81 -21.56 44.14 -12.34
CA GLU A 81 -22.82 43.45 -12.60
C GLU A 81 -23.37 42.83 -11.29
N SER A 82 -24.28 43.55 -10.62
CA SER A 82 -24.87 43.16 -9.33
C SER A 82 -26.19 42.38 -9.46
N SER A 83 -26.72 42.22 -10.67
CA SER A 83 -27.98 41.53 -10.94
C SER A 83 -27.76 40.31 -11.82
N TRP A 84 -27.79 39.12 -11.22
CA TRP A 84 -27.74 37.83 -11.92
C TRP A 84 -28.71 36.85 -11.27
N ASP A 85 -29.13 35.82 -12.00
CA ASP A 85 -30.20 34.90 -11.60
C ASP A 85 -29.72 33.83 -10.59
N SER A 86 -29.40 34.26 -9.37
CA SER A 86 -29.01 33.37 -8.26
C SER A 86 -30.10 32.33 -7.94
N ALA A 87 -31.37 32.70 -8.10
CA ALA A 87 -32.50 31.83 -7.78
C ALA A 87 -32.54 30.57 -8.66
N SER A 88 -32.33 30.71 -9.98
CA SER A 88 -32.31 29.59 -10.91
C SER A 88 -31.17 28.61 -10.62
N PHE A 89 -29.96 29.10 -10.34
CA PHE A 89 -28.83 28.23 -9.97
C PHE A 89 -29.06 27.49 -8.66
N ARG A 90 -29.61 28.16 -7.63
CA ARG A 90 -29.97 27.52 -6.35
C ARG A 90 -31.04 26.45 -6.53
N GLN A 91 -32.03 26.70 -7.38
CA GLN A 91 -33.07 25.73 -7.70
C GLN A 91 -32.50 24.51 -8.41
N SER A 92 -31.67 24.72 -9.45
CA SER A 92 -31.02 23.63 -10.18
C SER A 92 -30.09 22.79 -9.30
N ASN A 93 -29.29 23.44 -8.43
CA ASN A 93 -28.45 22.74 -7.47
C ASN A 93 -29.26 21.88 -6.50
N ARG A 94 -30.38 22.41 -5.99
CA ARG A 94 -31.26 21.70 -5.06
C ARG A 94 -31.84 20.43 -5.71
N GLU A 95 -32.37 20.55 -6.93
CA GLU A 95 -32.92 19.41 -7.66
C GLU A 95 -31.86 18.32 -7.91
N ARG A 96 -30.63 18.71 -8.26
CA ARG A 96 -29.51 17.77 -8.46
C ARG A 96 -29.13 17.05 -7.17
N ILE A 97 -28.99 17.78 -6.06
CA ILE A 97 -28.65 17.21 -4.76
C ILE A 97 -29.76 16.26 -4.27
N GLU A 98 -31.03 16.65 -4.39
CA GLU A 98 -32.16 15.80 -4.00
C GLU A 98 -32.24 14.51 -4.84
N ASN A 99 -32.01 14.60 -6.15
CA ASN A 99 -32.00 13.42 -7.02
C ASN A 99 -30.85 12.47 -6.68
N HIS A 100 -29.66 13.00 -6.41
CA HIS A 100 -28.50 12.21 -5.97
C HIS A 100 -28.74 11.52 -4.63
N GLN A 101 -29.34 12.23 -3.65
CA GLN A 101 -29.69 11.66 -2.36
C GLN A 101 -30.72 10.54 -2.47
N LYS A 102 -31.73 10.69 -3.35
CA LYS A 102 -32.71 9.62 -3.63
C LYS A 102 -32.04 8.39 -4.23
N GLN A 103 -31.17 8.55 -5.24
CA GLN A 103 -30.45 7.44 -5.87
C GLN A 103 -29.51 6.73 -4.88
N THR A 104 -28.79 7.51 -4.07
CA THR A 104 -27.91 6.98 -3.03
C THR A 104 -28.70 6.20 -1.98
N SER A 105 -29.86 6.71 -1.55
CA SER A 105 -30.74 6.04 -0.60
C SER A 105 -31.31 4.72 -1.15
N LEU A 106 -31.75 4.71 -2.41
CA LEU A 106 -32.19 3.47 -3.10
C LEU A 106 -31.07 2.43 -3.18
N ASN A 107 -29.84 2.84 -3.47
CA ASN A 107 -28.68 1.94 -3.49
C ASN A 107 -28.35 1.39 -2.09
N LEU A 108 -28.49 2.21 -1.05
CA LEU A 108 -28.32 1.81 0.36
C LEU A 108 -29.41 0.85 0.83
N GLU A 109 -30.67 1.04 0.41
CA GLU A 109 -31.76 0.11 0.71
C GLU A 109 -31.50 -1.28 0.10
N LEU A 110 -31.04 -1.35 -1.15
CA LEU A 110 -30.60 -2.60 -1.79
C LEU A 110 -29.42 -3.28 -1.08
N LEU A 111 -28.53 -2.51 -0.45
CA LEU A 111 -27.40 -3.04 0.32
C LEU A 111 -27.80 -3.45 1.75
N SER A 112 -28.96 -3.00 2.25
CA SER A 112 -29.41 -3.21 3.63
C SER A 112 -30.24 -4.49 3.86
N GLU A 113 -30.54 -5.26 2.81
CA GLU A 113 -31.22 -6.57 2.90
C GLU A 113 -30.34 -7.71 3.47
N GLN A 114 -29.17 -7.41 4.06
CA GLN A 114 -28.36 -8.38 4.80
C GLN A 114 -28.53 -8.22 6.32
N PRO A 115 -28.65 -9.32 7.10
CA PRO A 115 -29.05 -9.24 8.51
C PRO A 115 -28.00 -8.54 9.38
N ALA A 116 -28.46 -7.57 10.18
CA ALA A 116 -27.63 -6.73 11.03
C ALA A 116 -27.06 -7.45 12.27
N ARG A 117 -25.82 -7.08 12.65
CA ARG A 117 -25.12 -7.49 13.87
C ARG A 117 -25.48 -6.54 15.05
N PRO A 118 -25.51 -6.98 16.32
CA PRO A 118 -26.01 -6.16 17.44
C PRO A 118 -25.02 -5.06 17.85
N LYS A 119 -25.56 -3.93 18.34
CA LYS A 119 -24.83 -2.74 18.83
C LYS A 119 -24.48 -2.87 20.32
N ASP A 120 -23.23 -2.57 20.66
CA ASP A 120 -22.78 -2.33 22.04
C ASP A 120 -22.89 -0.84 22.43
N SER A 121 -22.95 -0.63 23.75
CA SER A 121 -23.56 0.44 24.55
C SER A 121 -22.92 1.84 24.54
N ASP A 122 -23.79 2.84 24.77
CA ASP A 122 -23.50 4.26 25.05
C ASP A 122 -22.88 4.48 26.46
N THR A 123 -21.64 4.95 26.54
CA THR A 123 -21.18 5.90 27.58
C THR A 123 -19.80 6.50 27.24
N PRO A 124 -19.60 7.84 27.31
CA PRO A 124 -18.29 8.44 27.02
C PRO A 124 -17.35 8.44 28.25
N PRO A 125 -16.03 8.21 28.09
CA PRO A 125 -15.09 8.15 29.20
C PRO A 125 -14.70 9.55 29.75
N PRO A 126 -14.25 9.63 31.02
CA PRO A 126 -13.93 10.88 31.70
C PRO A 126 -12.68 11.59 31.14
N ARG A 127 -12.67 12.93 31.14
CA ARG A 127 -11.57 13.77 30.61
C ARG A 127 -10.54 14.16 31.68
N LEU A 128 -9.26 13.91 31.39
CA LEU A 128 -8.09 14.26 32.22
C LEU A 128 -7.94 15.78 32.44
N LYS A 129 -7.63 16.21 33.68
CA LYS A 129 -7.41 17.63 34.03
C LYS A 129 -5.90 17.92 34.13
N ALA A 130 -5.43 18.97 33.45
CA ALA A 130 -4.01 19.38 33.45
C ALA A 130 -3.89 20.90 33.34
N ALA A 131 -2.99 21.49 34.13
CA ALA A 131 -2.74 22.93 34.15
C ALA A 131 -2.16 23.44 32.82
N PRO A 132 -2.43 24.69 32.39
CA PRO A 132 -1.99 25.20 31.09
C PRO A 132 -0.47 25.11 30.86
N ALA A 133 0.32 25.43 31.89
CA ALA A 133 1.78 25.32 31.83
C ALA A 133 2.27 23.87 31.69
N ALA A 134 1.55 22.89 32.26
CA ALA A 134 1.84 21.47 32.10
C ALA A 134 1.52 20.99 30.68
N ARG A 135 0.42 21.45 30.10
CA ARG A 135 0.03 21.10 28.72
C ARG A 135 1.02 21.61 27.69
N ILE A 136 1.46 22.86 27.83
CA ILE A 136 2.45 23.47 26.92
C ILE A 136 3.79 22.74 27.06
N PHE A 137 4.23 22.49 28.29
CA PHE A 137 5.51 21.84 28.54
C PHE A 137 5.52 20.38 28.07
N ALA A 138 4.47 19.61 28.36
CA ALA A 138 4.31 18.23 27.89
C ALA A 138 4.26 18.15 26.35
N ARG A 139 3.53 19.06 25.70
CA ARG A 139 3.50 19.15 24.24
C ARG A 139 4.88 19.45 23.64
N ASN A 140 5.64 20.36 24.22
CA ASN A 140 6.98 20.71 23.73
C ASN A 140 8.00 19.58 23.99
N ALA A 141 7.84 18.83 25.08
CA ALA A 141 8.69 17.69 25.43
C ALA A 141 8.24 16.37 24.77
N GLY A 142 7.14 16.37 24.00
CA GLY A 142 6.59 15.16 23.38
C GLY A 142 6.04 14.13 24.37
N VAL A 143 5.65 14.56 25.57
CA VAL A 143 5.22 13.69 26.67
C VAL A 143 3.69 13.61 26.73
N ASP A 144 3.15 12.40 26.85
CA ASP A 144 1.72 12.18 27.05
C ASP A 144 1.31 12.49 28.51
N LEU A 145 0.33 13.38 28.67
CA LEU A 145 -0.18 13.79 29.97
C LEU A 145 -0.91 12.67 30.70
N GLN A 146 -1.49 11.70 29.99
CA GLN A 146 -2.12 10.56 30.64
C GLN A 146 -1.06 9.68 31.30
N ALA A 147 0.07 9.43 30.63
CA ALA A 147 1.20 8.71 31.20
C ALA A 147 1.83 9.44 32.41
N VAL A 148 1.87 10.78 32.38
CA VAL A 148 2.30 11.58 33.54
C VAL A 148 1.30 11.46 34.70
N ALA A 149 -0.01 11.42 34.41
CA ALA A 149 -1.04 11.25 35.42
C ALA A 149 -0.97 9.88 36.09
N ASP A 150 -0.75 8.83 35.30
CA ASP A 150 -0.60 7.48 35.79
C ASP A 150 0.70 7.32 36.61
N PHE A 151 1.78 7.99 36.22
CA PHE A 151 3.05 8.00 36.95
C PHE A 151 2.96 8.73 38.29
N CYS A 152 2.32 9.90 38.33
CA CYS A 152 2.20 10.69 39.55
C CYS A 152 1.01 10.26 40.44
N GLY A 153 0.06 9.49 39.90
CA GLY A 153 -1.17 9.10 40.58
C GLY A 153 -2.07 10.29 40.94
N LYS A 154 -2.07 11.35 40.12
CA LYS A 154 -2.77 12.61 40.40
C LYS A 154 -3.86 12.90 39.39
N GLU A 155 -5.00 13.41 39.87
CA GLU A 155 -6.12 13.82 39.02
C GLU A 155 -5.88 15.17 38.30
N LEU A 156 -4.96 15.99 38.79
CA LEU A 156 -4.57 17.27 38.20
C LEU A 156 -3.06 17.34 38.00
N ILE A 157 -2.64 17.51 36.74
CA ILE A 157 -1.21 17.52 36.36
C ILE A 157 -0.66 18.94 36.27
N HIS A 158 0.40 19.20 37.01
CA HIS A 158 1.18 20.43 36.96
C HIS A 158 2.50 20.22 36.21
N ARG A 159 3.16 21.32 35.83
CA ARG A 159 4.41 21.27 35.03
C ARG A 159 5.51 20.45 35.71
N LYS A 160 5.63 20.56 37.03
CA LYS A 160 6.63 19.83 37.83
C LYS A 160 6.45 18.31 37.74
N ASP A 161 5.21 17.84 37.63
CA ASP A 161 4.90 16.41 37.46
C ASP A 161 5.42 15.88 36.11
N VAL A 162 5.35 16.71 35.06
CA VAL A 162 5.90 16.37 33.73
C VAL A 162 7.44 16.36 33.77
N GLU A 163 8.06 17.29 34.49
CA GLU A 163 9.53 17.33 34.67
C GLU A 163 10.05 16.13 35.45
N GLU A 164 9.36 15.73 36.52
CA GLU A 164 9.69 14.54 37.33
C GLU A 164 9.53 13.24 36.52
N TYR A 165 8.49 13.16 35.67
CA TYR A 165 8.29 12.05 34.75
C TYR A 165 9.44 11.92 33.74
N ILE A 166 9.88 13.02 33.12
CA ILE A 166 11.00 13.02 32.16
C ILE A 166 12.31 12.62 32.85
N ALA A 167 12.60 13.18 34.03
CA ALA A 167 13.81 12.85 34.78
C ALA A 167 13.85 11.37 35.24
N ALA A 168 12.68 10.78 35.52
CA ALA A 168 12.56 9.36 35.86
C ALA A 168 12.79 8.46 34.62
N GLN A 169 12.34 8.87 33.44
CA GLN A 169 12.58 8.19 32.17
C GLN A 169 14.08 8.21 31.79
N GLU A 170 14.76 9.35 31.97
CA GLU A 170 16.19 9.48 31.69
C GLU A 170 17.08 8.65 32.64
N LYS A 171 16.72 8.57 33.93
CA LYS A 171 17.40 7.68 34.89
C LYS A 171 17.15 6.19 34.63
N THR A 172 16.03 5.85 33.98
CA THR A 172 15.71 4.48 33.56
C THR A 172 16.50 4.09 32.30
N ALA A 173 16.71 5.04 31.37
CA ALA A 173 17.52 4.83 30.17
C ALA A 173 19.02 4.62 30.48
N ALA A 174 19.55 5.21 31.56
CA ALA A 174 20.95 5.09 31.95
C ALA A 174 21.32 3.80 32.72
N LYS A 175 20.37 2.89 32.98
CA LYS A 175 20.57 1.68 33.81
C LYS A 175 20.35 0.34 33.09
N VAL A 176 20.18 0.33 31.78
CA VAL A 176 20.00 -0.93 31.03
C VAL A 176 21.35 -1.50 30.60
N GLU A 177 21.99 -2.21 31.54
CA GLU A 177 22.82 -3.37 31.23
C GLU A 177 21.93 -4.61 31.28
N VAL A 178 22.10 -5.48 30.26
CA VAL A 178 21.29 -6.62 29.81
C VAL A 178 20.35 -7.27 30.84
N ALA A 179 19.06 -6.97 30.70
CA ALA A 179 17.92 -7.80 31.15
C ALA A 179 17.02 -8.09 29.93
N PRO A 180 16.31 -9.23 29.87
CA PRO A 180 15.74 -9.74 28.63
C PRO A 180 14.70 -8.76 28.08
N GLN A 181 15.00 -8.22 26.90
CA GLN A 181 14.09 -7.40 26.11
C GLN A 181 12.72 -8.07 26.01
N GLN A 182 11.67 -7.35 26.38
CA GLN A 182 10.36 -7.57 25.79
C GLN A 182 10.54 -7.57 24.28
N LYS A 183 10.39 -8.75 23.65
CA LYS A 183 10.48 -8.95 22.19
C LYS A 183 9.68 -7.83 21.51
N SER A 184 10.36 -6.93 20.79
CA SER A 184 9.70 -6.17 19.74
C SER A 184 8.96 -7.17 18.86
N ALA A 185 7.66 -7.00 18.66
CA ALA A 185 6.85 -7.97 17.93
C ALA A 185 7.42 -8.16 16.51
N ARG A 186 7.84 -9.39 16.18
CA ARG A 186 8.43 -9.78 14.90
C ARG A 186 7.52 -9.40 13.73
N ARG A 187 8.03 -8.70 12.72
CA ARG A 187 7.23 -8.31 11.54
C ARG A 187 6.79 -9.55 10.76
N VAL A 188 5.61 -9.51 10.16
CA VAL A 188 5.01 -10.62 9.43
C VAL A 188 5.29 -10.50 7.94
N VAL A 189 5.81 -11.57 7.35
CA VAL A 189 6.11 -11.68 5.93
C VAL A 189 5.23 -12.73 5.28
N LEU A 190 4.50 -12.34 4.25
CA LEU A 190 3.84 -13.26 3.34
C LEU A 190 4.77 -13.60 2.17
N VAL A 191 5.18 -14.86 2.06
CA VAL A 191 5.95 -15.38 0.92
C VAL A 191 5.05 -16.27 0.08
N THR A 192 4.81 -15.90 -1.18
CA THR A 192 4.12 -16.78 -2.13
C THR A 192 5.10 -17.65 -2.89
N GLY A 193 4.69 -18.85 -3.31
CA GLY A 193 5.59 -19.82 -3.94
C GLY A 193 6.67 -20.33 -2.99
N ALA A 194 6.35 -20.43 -1.69
CA ALA A 194 7.32 -20.76 -0.65
C ALA A 194 7.94 -22.15 -0.78
N SER A 195 7.28 -23.09 -1.48
CA SER A 195 7.82 -24.43 -1.76
C SER A 195 8.80 -24.48 -2.95
N GLY A 196 8.99 -23.37 -3.65
CA GLY A 196 10.00 -23.19 -4.70
C GLY A 196 11.39 -22.88 -4.13
N GLY A 197 12.45 -23.05 -4.93
CA GLY A 197 13.83 -22.91 -4.45
C GLY A 197 14.14 -21.55 -3.79
N ILE A 198 13.81 -20.45 -4.47
CA ILE A 198 14.02 -19.08 -3.92
C ILE A 198 13.08 -18.82 -2.73
N GLY A 199 11.83 -19.29 -2.81
CA GLY A 199 10.86 -19.14 -1.71
C GLY A 199 11.30 -19.83 -0.42
N LEU A 200 11.85 -21.03 -0.52
CA LEU A 200 12.40 -21.79 0.62
C LEU A 200 13.56 -21.04 1.27
N ALA A 201 14.54 -20.60 0.47
CA ALA A 201 15.70 -19.86 0.96
C ALA A 201 15.30 -18.49 1.57
N ALA A 202 14.32 -17.82 0.98
CA ALA A 202 13.77 -16.57 1.50
C ALA A 202 13.11 -16.80 2.87
N ALA A 203 12.24 -17.81 2.99
CA ALA A 203 11.58 -18.15 4.26
C ALA A 203 12.61 -18.41 5.37
N GLU A 204 13.62 -19.24 5.11
CA GLU A 204 14.65 -19.56 6.10
C GLU A 204 15.43 -18.32 6.55
N LYS A 205 15.93 -17.51 5.60
CA LYS A 205 16.69 -16.30 5.93
C LYS A 205 15.85 -15.24 6.63
N LEU A 206 14.58 -15.08 6.25
CA LEU A 206 13.65 -14.15 6.93
C LEU A 206 13.37 -14.60 8.37
N ALA A 207 13.17 -15.89 8.63
CA ALA A 207 13.03 -16.37 10.01
C ALA A 207 14.27 -16.07 10.85
N LEU A 208 15.47 -16.35 10.31
CA LEU A 208 16.74 -16.04 10.97
C LEU A 208 16.92 -14.53 11.20
N ALA A 209 16.39 -13.69 10.31
CA ALA A 209 16.45 -12.24 10.40
C ALA A 209 15.39 -11.62 11.32
N GLY A 210 14.58 -12.42 12.03
CA GLY A 210 13.65 -11.89 13.02
C GLY A 210 12.21 -11.70 12.55
N TYR A 211 11.81 -12.29 11.42
CA TYR A 211 10.44 -12.19 10.89
C TYR A 211 9.58 -13.39 11.26
N ASP A 212 8.27 -13.18 11.37
CA ASP A 212 7.24 -14.22 11.37
C ASP A 212 6.75 -14.47 9.95
N LEU A 213 6.35 -15.71 9.64
CA LEU A 213 6.18 -16.17 8.28
C LEU A 213 4.79 -16.73 8.01
N ALA A 214 4.13 -16.15 7.02
CA ALA A 214 3.01 -16.74 6.31
C ALA A 214 3.52 -17.29 4.97
N LEU A 215 3.57 -18.61 4.84
CA LEU A 215 4.15 -19.28 3.68
C LEU A 215 3.06 -19.88 2.81
N GLN A 216 2.81 -19.26 1.66
CA GLN A 216 1.88 -19.80 0.69
C GLN A 216 2.55 -20.83 -0.22
N TYR A 217 1.83 -21.91 -0.51
CA TYR A 217 2.19 -22.92 -1.49
C TYR A 217 0.96 -23.47 -2.21
N HIS A 218 1.17 -24.07 -3.38
CA HIS A 218 0.13 -24.79 -4.13
C HIS A 218 0.41 -26.30 -4.17
N ALA A 219 1.69 -26.67 -4.25
CA ALA A 219 2.14 -28.06 -4.30
C ALA A 219 3.43 -28.22 -3.50
N HIS A 220 3.83 -29.47 -3.29
CA HIS A 220 5.08 -29.86 -2.63
C HIS A 220 5.18 -29.41 -1.16
N ALA A 221 4.11 -29.61 -0.38
CA ALA A 221 4.06 -29.29 1.05
C ALA A 221 5.21 -29.93 1.84
N GLU A 222 5.65 -31.12 1.42
CA GLU A 222 6.74 -31.87 2.04
C GLU A 222 8.06 -31.08 2.09
N ARG A 223 8.29 -30.17 1.12
CA ARG A 223 9.50 -29.33 1.09
C ARG A 223 9.52 -28.27 2.19
N LEU A 224 8.34 -27.91 2.71
CA LEU A 224 8.20 -26.88 3.74
C LEU A 224 8.36 -27.44 5.15
N ALA A 225 8.19 -28.74 5.36
CA ALA A 225 8.23 -29.34 6.69
C ALA A 225 9.57 -29.10 7.41
N ALA A 226 10.68 -29.38 6.73
CA ALA A 226 12.03 -29.17 7.28
C ALA A 226 12.34 -27.69 7.54
N ILE A 227 11.91 -26.80 6.64
CA ILE A 227 12.10 -25.35 6.78
C ILE A 227 11.26 -24.80 7.92
N GLN A 228 10.02 -25.25 8.07
CA GLN A 228 9.14 -24.81 9.15
C GLN A 228 9.76 -25.10 10.51
N GLU A 229 10.39 -26.26 10.68
CA GLU A 229 11.09 -26.62 11.91
C GLU A 229 12.31 -25.73 12.15
N ARG A 230 13.17 -25.53 11.15
CA ARG A 230 14.33 -24.62 11.27
C ARG A 230 13.91 -23.18 11.59
N CYS A 231 12.85 -22.68 10.96
CA CYS A 231 12.32 -21.35 11.21
C CYS A 231 11.75 -21.21 12.63
N ARG A 232 11.07 -22.25 13.15
CA ARG A 232 10.59 -22.27 14.54
C ARG A 232 11.74 -22.29 15.54
N GLN A 233 12.81 -23.01 15.25
CA GLN A 233 14.04 -23.01 16.06
C GLN A 233 14.69 -21.62 16.09
N ALA A 234 14.57 -20.84 15.01
CA ALA A 234 14.95 -19.41 14.96
C ALA A 234 13.96 -18.48 15.70
N GLY A 235 12.93 -19.04 16.35
CA GLY A 235 11.95 -18.30 17.14
C GLY A 235 10.86 -17.61 16.33
N ALA A 236 10.71 -17.94 15.04
CA ALA A 236 9.65 -17.42 14.18
C ALA A 236 8.33 -18.17 14.40
N SER A 237 7.22 -17.43 14.40
CA SER A 237 5.91 -18.02 14.16
C SER A 237 5.78 -18.32 12.67
N VAL A 238 5.46 -19.57 12.31
CA VAL A 238 5.34 -20.00 10.91
C VAL A 238 4.03 -20.71 10.67
N ARG A 239 3.23 -20.19 9.74
CA ARG A 239 1.99 -20.81 9.28
C ARG A 239 2.04 -21.04 7.77
N LEU A 240 1.51 -22.18 7.35
CA LEU A 240 1.45 -22.57 5.94
C LEU A 240 0.03 -22.33 5.42
N PHE A 241 -0.07 -21.81 4.19
CA PHE A 241 -1.32 -21.51 3.53
C PHE A 241 -1.34 -22.20 2.16
N GLU A 242 -2.16 -23.24 2.02
CA GLU A 242 -2.36 -23.88 0.73
C GLU A 242 -3.34 -23.06 -0.10
N ALA A 243 -2.90 -22.61 -1.28
CA ALA A 243 -3.75 -21.87 -2.21
C ALA A 243 -3.23 -22.03 -3.63
N ASP A 244 -4.12 -22.39 -4.56
CA ASP A 244 -3.89 -22.19 -5.99
C ASP A 244 -4.20 -20.73 -6.35
N LEU A 245 -3.17 -19.95 -6.63
CA LEU A 245 -3.30 -18.53 -6.97
C LEU A 245 -3.87 -18.29 -8.38
N LEU A 246 -4.05 -19.34 -9.19
CA LEU A 246 -4.79 -19.22 -10.45
C LEU A 246 -6.32 -19.20 -10.25
N GLN A 247 -6.80 -19.57 -9.05
CA GLN A 247 -8.24 -19.57 -8.78
C GLN A 247 -8.76 -18.14 -8.55
N PRO A 248 -9.93 -17.79 -9.10
CA PRO A 248 -10.54 -16.49 -8.88
C PRO A 248 -10.68 -16.16 -7.38
N GLY A 249 -10.21 -14.97 -6.99
CA GLY A 249 -10.29 -14.49 -5.61
C GLY A 249 -9.32 -15.15 -4.62
N ALA A 250 -8.48 -16.09 -5.04
CA ALA A 250 -7.54 -16.78 -4.17
C ALA A 250 -6.56 -15.81 -3.49
N SER A 251 -6.04 -14.82 -4.22
CA SER A 251 -5.14 -13.79 -3.70
C SER A 251 -5.75 -13.00 -2.52
N ALA A 252 -7.01 -12.57 -2.66
CA ALA A 252 -7.71 -11.83 -1.62
C ALA A 252 -8.01 -12.71 -0.39
N LYS A 253 -8.50 -13.94 -0.64
CA LYS A 253 -8.77 -14.92 0.42
C LYS A 253 -7.51 -15.27 1.20
N LEU A 254 -6.38 -15.47 0.53
CA LEU A 254 -5.09 -15.73 1.16
C LEU A 254 -4.72 -14.58 2.09
N VAL A 255 -4.71 -13.34 1.59
CA VAL A 255 -4.35 -12.16 2.39
C VAL A 255 -5.27 -12.02 3.60
N GLN A 256 -6.57 -12.25 3.44
CA GLN A 256 -7.52 -12.25 4.56
C GLN A 256 -7.14 -13.32 5.61
N GLN A 257 -6.89 -14.55 5.20
CA GLN A 257 -6.49 -15.64 6.12
C GLN A 257 -5.19 -15.31 6.87
N VAL A 258 -4.23 -14.67 6.21
CA VAL A 258 -2.99 -14.23 6.87
C VAL A 258 -3.27 -13.12 7.88
N LEU A 259 -4.08 -12.13 7.53
CA LEU A 259 -4.47 -11.05 8.45
C LEU A 259 -5.27 -11.60 9.66
N GLU A 260 -6.14 -12.58 9.47
CA GLU A 260 -6.84 -13.27 10.58
C GLU A 260 -5.86 -14.04 11.48
N ALA A 261 -4.84 -14.66 10.88
CA ALA A 261 -3.86 -15.47 11.59
C ALA A 261 -2.83 -14.66 12.39
N PHE A 262 -2.41 -13.50 11.87
CA PHE A 262 -1.30 -12.72 12.42
C PHE A 262 -1.67 -11.28 12.80
N GLY A 263 -2.83 -10.78 12.40
CA GLY A 263 -3.30 -9.41 12.62
C GLY A 263 -2.71 -8.36 11.67
N ARG A 264 -1.65 -8.71 10.93
CA ARG A 264 -0.89 -7.79 10.09
C ARG A 264 -0.10 -8.51 9.01
N ILE A 265 0.29 -7.76 7.99
CA ILE A 265 1.24 -8.15 6.95
C ILE A 265 2.08 -6.91 6.68
N GLU A 266 3.37 -6.98 6.97
CA GLU A 266 4.29 -5.86 6.79
C GLU A 266 5.14 -6.05 5.53
N VAL A 267 5.41 -7.29 5.13
CA VAL A 267 6.21 -7.61 3.93
C VAL A 267 5.45 -8.60 3.05
N LEU A 268 5.39 -8.32 1.76
CA LEU A 268 4.91 -9.26 0.74
C LEU A 268 6.07 -9.59 -0.20
N VAL A 269 6.39 -10.87 -0.33
CA VAL A 269 7.38 -11.41 -1.26
C VAL A 269 6.67 -12.30 -2.28
N CYS A 270 6.57 -11.82 -3.51
CA CYS A 270 5.91 -12.54 -4.60
C CYS A 270 6.92 -13.45 -5.33
N CYS A 271 7.19 -14.66 -4.82
CA CYS A 271 8.04 -15.65 -5.50
C CYS A 271 7.25 -16.65 -6.36
N ALA A 272 5.91 -16.71 -6.25
CA ALA A 272 5.10 -17.58 -7.08
C ALA A 272 5.28 -17.25 -8.58
N GLY A 273 5.42 -18.29 -9.40
CA GLY A 273 5.62 -18.16 -10.84
C GLY A 273 5.77 -19.51 -11.52
N ILE A 274 5.46 -19.54 -12.81
CA ILE A 274 5.57 -20.74 -13.67
C ILE A 274 6.20 -20.39 -15.01
N LEU A 275 6.74 -21.43 -15.65
CA LEU A 275 7.14 -21.44 -17.05
C LEU A 275 6.18 -22.34 -17.83
N ASP A 276 5.87 -21.96 -19.06
CA ASP A 276 5.09 -22.76 -20.01
C ASP A 276 5.59 -22.39 -21.42
N ASP A 277 6.70 -23.01 -21.79
CA ASP A 277 7.55 -22.59 -22.91
C ASP A 277 7.00 -23.10 -24.25
N ALA A 278 6.87 -22.21 -25.23
CA ALA A 278 6.54 -22.54 -26.62
C ALA A 278 7.07 -21.45 -27.57
N PRO A 279 7.50 -21.78 -28.79
CA PRO A 279 7.69 -20.78 -29.84
C PRO A 279 6.38 -20.02 -30.06
N VAL A 280 6.44 -18.71 -30.37
CA VAL A 280 5.24 -17.85 -30.50
C VAL A 280 4.20 -18.43 -31.48
N ALA A 281 4.65 -19.03 -32.59
CA ALA A 281 3.76 -19.63 -33.59
C ALA A 281 2.98 -20.87 -33.09
N PHE A 282 3.36 -21.45 -31.95
CA PHE A 282 2.77 -22.66 -31.39
C PHE A 282 2.34 -22.50 -29.93
N MET A 283 2.40 -21.27 -29.41
CA MET A 283 1.95 -20.98 -28.05
C MET A 283 0.43 -20.89 -28.04
N SER A 284 -0.22 -21.70 -27.21
CA SER A 284 -1.67 -21.62 -27.06
C SER A 284 -2.09 -20.40 -26.23
N ASP A 285 -3.33 -19.94 -26.43
CA ASP A 285 -3.90 -18.84 -25.65
C ASP A 285 -3.97 -19.18 -24.16
N GLU A 286 -4.16 -20.46 -23.80
CA GLU A 286 -4.16 -20.93 -22.43
C GLU A 286 -2.76 -20.88 -21.82
N GLN A 287 -1.71 -21.29 -22.55
CA GLN A 287 -0.33 -21.17 -22.08
C GLN A 287 0.05 -19.70 -21.86
N TRP A 288 -0.33 -18.83 -22.79
CA TRP A 288 -0.13 -17.38 -22.69
C TRP A 288 -0.82 -16.82 -21.45
N SER A 289 -2.13 -17.05 -21.33
CA SER A 289 -2.98 -16.51 -20.28
C SER A 289 -2.59 -17.03 -18.90
N ARG A 290 -2.28 -18.33 -18.78
CA ARG A 290 -1.88 -18.94 -17.49
C ARG A 290 -0.57 -18.38 -16.96
N VAL A 291 0.42 -18.18 -17.84
CA VAL A 291 1.72 -17.61 -17.45
C VAL A 291 1.57 -16.15 -17.03
N LEU A 292 0.82 -15.33 -17.78
CA LEU A 292 0.53 -13.96 -17.39
C LEU A 292 -0.25 -13.88 -16.08
N GLN A 293 -1.28 -14.73 -15.92
CA GLN A 293 -2.09 -14.74 -14.72
C GLN A 293 -1.23 -14.96 -13.47
N LEU A 294 -0.41 -16.00 -13.44
CA LEU A 294 0.38 -16.28 -12.23
C LEU A 294 1.57 -15.34 -12.06
N ASN A 295 2.26 -14.95 -13.14
CA ASN A 295 3.51 -14.19 -13.03
C ASN A 295 3.31 -12.66 -13.01
N LEU A 296 2.14 -12.15 -13.39
CA LEU A 296 1.84 -10.71 -13.45
C LEU A 296 0.53 -10.35 -12.74
N THR A 297 -0.59 -10.99 -13.09
CA THR A 297 -1.90 -10.63 -12.50
C THR A 297 -1.96 -10.94 -11.00
N VAL A 298 -1.47 -12.10 -10.57
CA VAL A 298 -1.44 -12.49 -9.16
C VAL A 298 -0.61 -11.52 -8.29
N PRO A 299 0.61 -11.11 -8.66
CA PRO A 299 1.32 -10.03 -7.98
C PRO A 299 0.49 -8.74 -7.85
N PHE A 300 -0.26 -8.34 -8.88
CA PHE A 300 -1.18 -7.22 -8.80
C PHE A 300 -2.30 -7.46 -7.78
N GLU A 301 -2.97 -8.61 -7.84
CA GLU A 301 -4.08 -8.94 -6.94
C GLU A 301 -3.65 -8.99 -5.47
N LEU A 302 -2.49 -9.58 -5.19
CA LEU A 302 -1.90 -9.64 -3.85
C LEU A 302 -1.55 -8.23 -3.36
N THR A 303 -0.91 -7.43 -4.21
CA THR A 303 -0.56 -6.03 -3.89
C THR A 303 -1.80 -5.22 -3.56
N ARG A 304 -2.86 -5.32 -4.38
CA ARG A 304 -4.15 -4.68 -4.15
C ARG A 304 -4.74 -5.05 -2.79
N ALA A 305 -4.64 -6.34 -2.41
CA ALA A 305 -5.17 -6.83 -1.15
C ALA A 305 -4.36 -6.35 0.08
N VAL A 306 -3.04 -6.14 -0.04
CA VAL A 306 -2.19 -5.68 1.08
C VAL A 306 -1.99 -4.16 1.15
N ALA A 307 -2.25 -3.42 0.07
CA ALA A 307 -1.96 -1.99 -0.04
C ALA A 307 -2.60 -1.16 1.09
N MET A 308 -3.91 -1.33 1.33
CA MET A 308 -4.61 -0.61 2.39
C MET A 308 -4.17 -1.02 3.80
N PRO A 309 -4.06 -2.32 4.14
CA PRO A 309 -3.47 -2.76 5.40
C PRO A 309 -2.08 -2.14 5.69
N MET A 310 -1.14 -2.20 4.73
CA MET A 310 0.21 -1.65 4.90
C MET A 310 0.19 -0.11 5.02
N SER A 311 -0.63 0.57 4.22
CA SER A 311 -0.75 2.03 4.27
C SER A 311 -1.28 2.52 5.61
N ARG A 312 -2.26 1.82 6.20
CA ARG A 312 -2.76 2.12 7.56
C ARG A 312 -1.70 1.91 8.64
N GLN A 313 -0.80 0.95 8.44
CA GLN A 313 0.35 0.70 9.30
C GLN A 313 1.48 1.71 9.09
N LYS A 314 1.41 2.53 8.03
CA LYS A 314 2.45 3.48 7.59
C LYS A 314 3.81 2.83 7.37
N TRP A 315 3.81 1.54 7.06
CA TRP A 315 4.99 0.74 6.83
C TRP A 315 4.62 -0.45 5.95
N GLY A 316 5.40 -0.69 4.90
CA GLY A 316 5.26 -1.88 4.08
C GLY A 316 6.46 -2.11 3.17
N ARG A 317 6.70 -3.38 2.81
CA ARG A 317 7.70 -3.77 1.80
C ARG A 317 7.06 -4.73 0.79
N LEU A 318 7.02 -4.32 -0.46
CA LEU A 318 6.56 -5.12 -1.58
C LEU A 318 7.78 -5.54 -2.41
N ILE A 319 7.99 -6.84 -2.52
CA ILE A 319 9.18 -7.42 -3.17
C ILE A 319 8.70 -8.40 -4.24
N TYR A 320 8.97 -8.08 -5.50
CA TYR A 320 8.52 -8.88 -6.64
C TYR A 320 9.67 -9.65 -7.28
N LEU A 321 9.49 -10.96 -7.50
CA LEU A 321 10.46 -11.75 -8.24
C LEU A 321 10.13 -11.68 -9.74
N ALA A 322 10.80 -10.75 -10.41
CA ALA A 322 10.84 -10.66 -11.86
C ALA A 322 11.92 -11.62 -12.42
N SER A 323 12.58 -11.27 -13.52
CA SER A 323 13.66 -12.07 -14.12
C SER A 323 14.39 -11.27 -15.20
N ASP A 324 15.68 -11.53 -15.40
CA ASP A 324 16.41 -11.00 -16.56
C ASP A 324 15.93 -11.53 -17.90
N ALA A 325 15.24 -12.67 -17.91
CA ALA A 325 14.55 -13.14 -19.10
C ALA A 325 13.42 -12.19 -19.56
N GLY A 326 12.91 -11.32 -18.67
CA GLY A 326 12.01 -10.22 -19.06
C GLY A 326 12.74 -9.14 -19.84
N ARG A 327 13.88 -8.67 -19.30
CA ARG A 327 14.65 -7.55 -19.84
C ARG A 327 15.39 -7.88 -21.13
N MET A 328 15.99 -9.06 -21.20
CA MET A 328 16.75 -9.53 -22.38
C MET A 328 15.85 -10.18 -23.42
N GLY A 329 14.64 -10.57 -23.03
CA GLY A 329 13.86 -11.58 -23.74
C GLY A 329 14.46 -12.98 -23.60
N SER A 330 13.67 -13.99 -23.99
CA SER A 330 14.12 -15.38 -24.06
C SER A 330 13.34 -16.11 -25.15
N ALA A 331 14.07 -16.82 -26.02
CA ALA A 331 13.46 -17.66 -27.04
C ALA A 331 12.49 -18.67 -26.40
N ASN A 332 11.35 -18.90 -27.06
CA ASN A 332 10.25 -19.78 -26.63
C ASN A 332 9.56 -19.36 -25.32
N ARG A 333 9.79 -18.14 -24.83
CA ARG A 333 9.27 -17.65 -23.54
C ARG A 333 8.62 -16.28 -23.65
N ALA A 334 7.92 -16.01 -24.75
CA ALA A 334 7.30 -14.71 -24.98
C ALA A 334 6.30 -14.33 -23.86
N ASN A 335 5.47 -15.28 -23.42
CA ASN A 335 4.56 -15.14 -22.28
C ASN A 335 5.29 -14.79 -20.98
N TYR A 336 6.35 -15.53 -20.64
CA TYR A 336 7.11 -15.32 -19.40
C TYR A 336 7.89 -14.01 -19.43
N ALA A 337 8.54 -13.69 -20.55
CA ALA A 337 9.26 -12.44 -20.73
C ALA A 337 8.30 -11.24 -20.61
N ALA A 338 7.13 -11.29 -21.28
CA ALA A 338 6.10 -10.26 -21.18
C ALA A 338 5.61 -10.08 -19.73
N ALA A 339 5.32 -11.18 -19.03
CA ALA A 339 4.87 -11.12 -17.64
C ALA A 339 5.94 -10.52 -16.71
N LYS A 340 7.19 -10.96 -16.82
CA LYS A 340 8.29 -10.54 -15.94
C LYS A 340 8.75 -9.11 -16.22
N GLU A 341 8.73 -8.65 -17.47
CA GLU A 341 8.97 -7.25 -17.82
C GLU A 341 7.81 -6.35 -17.38
N GLY A 342 6.56 -6.79 -17.59
CA GLY A 342 5.36 -6.10 -17.10
C GLY A 342 5.38 -5.89 -15.58
N LEU A 343 5.93 -6.85 -14.84
CA LEU A 343 6.10 -6.75 -13.39
C LEU A 343 7.06 -5.63 -12.98
N LEU A 344 8.08 -5.31 -13.80
CA LEU A 344 8.98 -4.18 -13.54
C LEU A 344 8.22 -2.86 -13.69
N GLY A 345 7.42 -2.71 -14.75
CA GLY A 345 6.52 -1.56 -14.94
C GLY A 345 5.53 -1.39 -13.78
N PHE A 346 4.87 -2.48 -13.41
CA PHE A 346 3.96 -2.53 -12.28
C PHE A 346 4.63 -2.08 -10.97
N SER A 347 5.82 -2.61 -10.67
CA SER A 347 6.55 -2.28 -9.42
C SER A 347 6.87 -0.79 -9.31
N ARG A 348 7.25 -0.14 -10.42
CA ARG A 348 7.53 1.31 -10.46
C ARG A 348 6.27 2.15 -10.25
N SER A 349 5.14 1.71 -10.81
CA SER A 349 3.85 2.40 -10.60
C SER A 349 3.42 2.32 -9.14
N VAL A 350 3.45 1.12 -8.55
CA VAL A 350 3.10 0.90 -7.14
C VAL A 350 4.02 1.69 -6.20
N ALA A 351 5.31 1.74 -6.51
CA ALA A 351 6.27 2.54 -5.75
C ALA A 351 5.89 4.02 -5.69
N ARG A 352 5.45 4.60 -6.82
CA ARG A 352 5.01 6.01 -6.88
C ARG A 352 3.73 6.24 -6.12
N GLU A 353 2.80 5.29 -6.18
CA GLU A 353 1.49 5.38 -5.53
C GLU A 353 1.59 5.29 -4.00
N LEU A 354 2.39 4.34 -3.50
CA LEU A 354 2.40 4.01 -2.06
C LEU A 354 3.56 4.60 -1.25
N ALA A 355 4.54 5.25 -1.89
CA ALA A 355 5.69 5.84 -1.19
C ALA A 355 5.28 6.86 -0.12
N GLY A 356 4.30 7.73 -0.43
CA GLY A 356 3.77 8.71 0.53
C GLY A 356 3.05 8.09 1.74
N LEU A 357 2.76 6.79 1.68
CA LEU A 357 2.09 6.01 2.72
C LEU A 357 3.06 5.10 3.49
N GLY A 358 4.37 5.28 3.31
CA GLY A 358 5.41 4.52 4.02
C GLY A 358 5.68 3.13 3.47
N VAL A 359 5.19 2.82 2.26
CA VAL A 359 5.37 1.51 1.61
C VAL A 359 6.38 1.63 0.47
N THR A 360 7.38 0.75 0.45
CA THR A 360 8.33 0.66 -0.68
C THR A 360 7.99 -0.53 -1.56
N ALA A 361 8.19 -0.42 -2.87
CA ALA A 361 8.00 -1.50 -3.82
C ALA A 361 9.23 -1.67 -4.71
N ASN A 362 9.83 -2.86 -4.75
CA ASN A 362 11.03 -3.15 -5.54
C ASN A 362 10.90 -4.49 -6.24
N ALA A 363 11.59 -4.63 -7.38
CA ALA A 363 11.66 -5.87 -8.13
C ALA A 363 13.08 -6.45 -8.09
N LEU A 364 13.18 -7.76 -8.00
CA LEU A 364 14.42 -8.50 -8.17
C LEU A 364 14.35 -9.23 -9.50
N CYS A 365 15.42 -9.18 -10.26
CA CYS A 365 15.60 -9.87 -11.52
C CYS A 365 16.73 -10.89 -11.35
N PRO A 366 16.41 -12.12 -10.91
CA PRO A 366 17.39 -13.18 -10.91
C PRO A 366 17.74 -13.59 -12.35
N GLY A 367 19.02 -13.90 -12.54
CA GLY A 367 19.51 -14.63 -13.70
C GLY A 367 19.25 -16.14 -13.56
N PHE A 368 20.23 -16.95 -13.95
CA PHE A 368 20.16 -18.39 -13.72
C PHE A 368 20.50 -18.72 -12.26
N ILE A 369 19.51 -19.28 -11.54
CA ILE A 369 19.65 -19.71 -10.14
C ILE A 369 19.52 -21.22 -10.06
N ASP A 370 20.39 -21.90 -9.30
CA ASP A 370 20.34 -23.33 -9.05
C ASP A 370 19.11 -23.72 -8.22
N THR A 371 18.07 -24.18 -8.92
CA THR A 371 16.78 -24.61 -8.37
C THR A 371 16.29 -25.83 -9.13
N ALA A 372 15.20 -26.45 -8.67
CA ALA A 372 14.55 -27.52 -9.43
C ALA A 372 14.19 -27.11 -10.87
N MET A 373 13.93 -25.82 -11.12
CA MET A 373 13.59 -25.28 -12.44
C MET A 373 14.77 -25.27 -13.41
N THR A 374 15.99 -25.06 -12.92
CA THR A 374 17.23 -25.05 -13.74
C THR A 374 17.97 -26.38 -13.70
N ALA A 375 17.64 -27.26 -12.76
CA ALA A 375 18.19 -28.61 -12.67
C ALA A 375 17.85 -29.49 -13.89
N VAL A 376 16.78 -29.16 -14.62
CA VAL A 376 16.40 -29.85 -15.87
C VAL A 376 17.30 -29.48 -17.06
N ILE A 377 18.14 -28.45 -16.93
CA ILE A 377 19.05 -28.02 -17.99
C ILE A 377 20.22 -29.01 -18.07
N PRO A 378 20.46 -29.66 -19.23
CA PRO A 378 21.57 -30.60 -19.38
C PRO A 378 22.93 -29.95 -19.11
N GLU A 379 23.86 -30.68 -18.51
CA GLU A 379 25.17 -30.16 -18.09
C GLU A 379 25.94 -29.49 -19.23
N ARG A 380 25.91 -30.05 -20.45
CA ARG A 380 26.51 -29.42 -21.62
C ARG A 380 25.97 -28.02 -21.88
N ARG A 381 24.64 -27.84 -21.79
CA ARG A 381 24.00 -26.54 -21.96
C ARG A 381 24.29 -25.61 -20.77
N ARG A 382 24.41 -26.14 -19.55
CA ARG A 382 24.86 -25.35 -18.38
C ARG A 382 26.25 -24.76 -18.60
N GLN A 383 27.19 -25.56 -19.08
CA GLN A 383 28.55 -25.11 -19.42
C GLN A 383 28.56 -24.03 -20.51
N GLU A 384 27.65 -24.11 -21.49
CA GLU A 384 27.46 -23.06 -22.49
C GLU A 384 26.88 -21.78 -21.87
N LEU A 385 25.89 -21.88 -20.98
CA LEU A 385 25.30 -20.73 -20.29
C LEU A 385 26.31 -20.04 -19.35
N PHE A 386 27.19 -20.77 -18.68
CA PHE A 386 28.28 -20.18 -17.88
C PHE A 386 29.20 -19.29 -18.73
N LYS A 387 29.30 -19.53 -20.04
CA LYS A 387 30.08 -18.66 -20.93
C LYS A 387 29.46 -17.27 -21.10
N GLY A 388 28.14 -17.15 -20.93
CA GLY A 388 27.42 -15.88 -20.97
C GLY A 388 27.38 -15.15 -19.62
N ILE A 389 27.66 -15.83 -18.50
CA ILE A 389 27.64 -15.24 -17.16
C ILE A 389 29.07 -14.86 -16.75
N PRO A 390 29.38 -13.58 -16.48
CA PRO A 390 30.71 -13.15 -16.04
C PRO A 390 31.27 -13.93 -14.84
N LEU A 391 30.44 -14.23 -13.83
CA LEU A 391 30.84 -15.03 -12.67
C LEU A 391 30.93 -16.55 -12.92
N ARG A 392 30.69 -17.03 -14.15
CA ARG A 392 30.90 -18.42 -14.61
C ARG A 392 30.17 -19.52 -13.83
N ARG A 393 29.06 -19.17 -13.16
CA ARG A 393 28.22 -20.13 -12.43
C ARG A 393 26.79 -19.65 -12.39
N PHE A 394 25.88 -20.53 -12.00
CA PHE A 394 24.56 -20.11 -11.57
C PHE A 394 24.63 -19.51 -10.15
N GLY A 395 23.71 -18.60 -9.87
CA GLY A 395 23.48 -18.09 -8.52
C GLY A 395 22.82 -19.17 -7.65
N THR A 396 22.86 -18.97 -6.36
CA THR A 396 22.17 -19.80 -5.37
C THR A 396 20.87 -19.12 -4.92
N PRO A 397 19.85 -19.89 -4.51
CA PRO A 397 18.64 -19.32 -3.92
C PRO A 397 18.93 -18.38 -2.74
N GLU A 398 19.96 -18.70 -1.95
CA GLU A 398 20.40 -17.95 -0.79
C GLU A 398 20.94 -16.55 -1.14
N GLU A 399 21.57 -16.39 -2.30
CA GLU A 399 22.05 -15.10 -2.79
C GLU A 399 20.88 -14.16 -3.10
N VAL A 400 19.84 -14.66 -3.76
CA VAL A 400 18.61 -13.90 -4.01
C VAL A 400 17.89 -13.60 -2.69
N ALA A 401 17.75 -14.59 -1.82
CA ALA A 401 17.10 -14.45 -0.52
C ALA A 401 17.79 -13.44 0.41
N SER A 402 19.11 -13.29 0.32
CA SER A 402 19.84 -12.29 1.11
C SER A 402 19.45 -10.85 0.71
N LEU A 403 19.21 -10.60 -0.58
CA LEU A 403 18.68 -9.30 -1.02
C LEU A 403 17.22 -9.09 -0.60
N ILE A 404 16.40 -10.15 -0.61
CA ILE A 404 15.02 -10.09 -0.09
C ILE A 404 15.03 -9.65 1.38
N VAL A 405 15.88 -10.24 2.23
CA VAL A 405 16.00 -9.83 3.64
C VAL A 405 16.45 -8.39 3.77
N PHE A 406 17.42 -7.94 2.98
CA PHE A 406 17.86 -6.54 2.99
C PHE A 406 16.70 -5.59 2.65
N LEU A 407 15.97 -5.85 1.57
CA LEU A 407 14.84 -5.03 1.14
C LEU A 407 13.64 -5.08 2.10
N ALA A 408 13.48 -6.18 2.83
CA ALA A 408 12.47 -6.32 3.88
C ALA A 408 12.81 -5.51 5.15
N SER A 409 14.05 -5.03 5.29
CA SER A 409 14.53 -4.34 6.49
C SER A 409 14.31 -2.83 6.46
N ASP A 410 14.60 -2.17 7.60
CA ASP A 410 14.60 -0.70 7.67
C ASP A 410 15.84 -0.08 7.00
N ALA A 411 16.90 -0.87 6.76
CA ALA A 411 18.09 -0.40 6.04
C ALA A 411 17.80 -0.05 4.58
N ALA A 412 16.73 -0.62 4.01
CA ALA A 412 16.26 -0.31 2.66
C ALA A 412 15.15 0.76 2.63
N SER A 413 14.94 1.51 3.72
CA SER A 413 13.84 2.49 3.84
C SER A 413 13.83 3.59 2.76
N TYR A 414 14.96 3.87 2.12
CA TYR A 414 15.08 4.86 1.04
C TYR A 414 15.19 4.23 -0.37
N ILE A 415 14.86 2.94 -0.49
CA ILE A 415 14.93 2.18 -1.74
C ILE A 415 13.51 1.82 -2.17
N THR A 416 13.01 2.48 -3.23
CA THR A 416 11.72 2.15 -3.83
C THR A 416 11.76 2.37 -5.35
N GLY A 417 10.95 1.62 -6.09
CA GLY A 417 10.88 1.61 -7.54
C GLY A 417 12.11 1.04 -8.23
N GLN A 418 13.01 0.38 -7.49
CA GLN A 418 14.27 -0.15 -8.02
C GLN A 418 14.12 -1.58 -8.55
N GLN A 419 15.02 -1.92 -9.47
CA GLN A 419 15.10 -3.23 -10.10
C GLN A 419 16.52 -3.76 -9.89
N PHE A 420 16.64 -4.87 -9.17
CA PHE A 420 17.93 -5.40 -8.78
C PHE A 420 18.26 -6.67 -9.55
N SER A 421 19.33 -6.66 -10.34
CA SER A 421 19.89 -7.89 -10.92
C SER A 421 20.58 -8.73 -9.85
N VAL A 422 20.27 -10.02 -9.79
CA VAL A 422 21.04 -11.02 -9.03
C VAL A 422 21.38 -12.15 -9.99
N ASP A 423 22.36 -11.91 -10.84
CA ASP A 423 22.52 -12.67 -12.10
C ASP A 423 23.97 -12.96 -12.48
N GLY A 424 24.92 -12.58 -11.64
CA GLY A 424 26.36 -12.75 -11.89
C GLY A 424 26.88 -11.91 -13.06
N GLY A 425 26.20 -10.82 -13.40
CA GLY A 425 26.56 -9.90 -14.49
C GLY A 425 26.02 -10.32 -15.86
N LEU A 426 25.04 -11.21 -15.91
CA LEU A 426 24.41 -11.66 -17.15
C LEU A 426 23.77 -10.50 -17.92
N PHE A 427 23.10 -9.59 -17.20
CA PHE A 427 22.50 -8.38 -17.70
C PHE A 427 23.14 -7.15 -17.04
N MET A 428 23.48 -6.14 -17.84
CA MET A 428 23.95 -4.83 -17.37
C MET A 428 23.20 -3.75 -18.15
N GLY A 429 22.52 -2.83 -17.45
CA GLY A 429 21.74 -1.77 -18.08
C GLY A 429 20.81 -1.05 -17.12
#